data_AF-A0AAD3CPH8-F1
#
_entry.id   AF-A0AAD3CPH8-F1
#
_cell.length_a   1.000
_cell.length_b   1.000
_cell.length_c   1.000
_cell.angle_alpha   90.00
_cell.angle_beta   90.00
_cell.angle_gamma   90.00
#
_symmetry.space_group_name_H-M   'P 1'
#
loop_
_entity.id
_entity.type
_entity.pdbx_description
1 polymer ?
#
loop_
_entity_poly.entity_id
_entity_poly.type
_entity_poly.pdbx_seq_one_letter_code
_entity_poly.pdbx_strand_id
1 'polypeptide(L)'
;MDGSMAGYYIREGTDPSLFVIHLKGGGGCRDKIECDKRSTTTVGTSDVWSDTKRGTNFLDQDCDINPDFCKATAIHVMYCTSDSHRGSNDKPSEESFGYYFDGFLNFQAIVEKLIAEKGLGNASNVMLTGGSAGAIGALFNVDWLANRLSNVTVKSVPLAGWYTPGALADDLPVPYPPSDYPNFAAGDKGNTIYDIIQAGESPVDVWDVTDALPADCLAEYGDEVGWWVCASAHFAYKYIKSSIFMVHTQYDSNQIFSGSQAPQVPANETEVDTVKRYVQFWGNATRESLQLIINDEYVTQKDHTDGVFAASCITHGTPGNVEIDGQTYRELVHDWFFQNGNFDDDKYKLIESCDPLEGNEDYVIPCNEAPSCEYKRSFDPDPYTCAAQLDLEGCLESFGSKTQCFLSRCRL
;
A
#
# COMPACT_ATOMS: atom_id res chain seq x y z
N MET A 1 -2.39 -18.02 7.35
CA MET A 1 -2.26 -17.80 8.81
C MET A 1 -2.67 -19.04 9.59
N ASP A 2 -3.82 -19.64 9.28
CA ASP A 2 -4.41 -20.78 9.99
C ASP A 2 -3.83 -22.16 9.60
N GLY A 3 -2.92 -22.20 8.64
CA GLY A 3 -2.32 -23.43 8.10
C GLY A 3 -3.08 -24.01 6.90
N SER A 4 -4.14 -23.37 6.44
CA SER A 4 -4.75 -23.70 5.14
C SER A 4 -3.77 -23.35 4.00
N MET A 5 -3.85 -24.10 2.89
CA MET A 5 -2.89 -23.92 1.79
C MET A 5 -3.09 -22.58 1.07
N ALA A 6 -2.01 -21.81 0.92
CA ALA A 6 -2.01 -20.64 0.05
C ALA A 6 -2.30 -21.01 -1.41
N GLY A 7 -2.69 -20.02 -2.21
CA GLY A 7 -3.07 -20.26 -3.59
C GLY A 7 -3.23 -18.99 -4.43
N TYR A 8 -3.52 -19.20 -5.70
CA TYR A 8 -3.70 -18.15 -6.69
C TYR A 8 -4.80 -18.53 -7.68
N TYR A 9 -5.44 -17.52 -8.26
CA TYR A 9 -6.26 -17.69 -9.46
C TYR A 9 -5.40 -17.43 -10.69
N ILE A 10 -5.69 -18.14 -11.77
CA ILE A 10 -5.00 -17.97 -13.05
C ILE A 10 -6.00 -17.90 -14.19
N ARG A 11 -5.75 -16.96 -15.11
CA ARG A 11 -6.30 -16.96 -16.47
C ARG A 11 -5.13 -17.15 -17.43
N GLU A 12 -5.17 -18.23 -18.21
CA GLU A 12 -4.17 -18.45 -19.25
C GLU A 12 -4.31 -17.39 -20.36
N GLY A 13 -3.19 -16.77 -20.72
CA GLY A 13 -3.11 -15.76 -21.75
C GLY A 13 -3.03 -16.37 -23.14
N THR A 14 -3.27 -15.53 -24.15
CA THR A 14 -2.99 -15.89 -25.55
C THR A 14 -1.59 -15.48 -25.98
N ASP A 15 -0.94 -14.59 -25.22
CA ASP A 15 0.49 -14.29 -25.35
C ASP A 15 1.28 -15.13 -24.33
N PRO A 16 2.04 -16.16 -24.77
CA PRO A 16 2.82 -17.00 -23.87
C PRO A 16 4.08 -16.32 -23.34
N SER A 17 4.44 -15.14 -23.86
CA SER A 17 5.64 -14.38 -23.48
C SER A 17 5.39 -13.33 -22.40
N LEU A 18 4.13 -13.12 -22.00
CA LEU A 18 3.72 -12.04 -21.11
C LEU A 18 2.94 -12.56 -19.90
N PHE A 19 3.42 -12.22 -18.71
CA PHE A 19 2.77 -12.56 -17.44
C PHE A 19 2.51 -11.31 -16.61
N VAL A 20 1.36 -11.28 -15.93
CA VAL A 20 1.04 -10.29 -14.90
C VAL A 20 0.71 -11.03 -13.62
N ILE A 21 1.53 -10.84 -12.59
CA ILE A 21 1.35 -11.41 -11.26
C ILE A 21 0.90 -10.28 -10.33
N HIS A 22 -0.35 -10.32 -9.90
CA HIS A 22 -0.92 -9.35 -8.96
C HIS A 22 -1.02 -9.97 -7.56
N LEU A 23 -0.39 -9.33 -6.58
CA LEU A 23 -0.50 -9.68 -5.17
C LEU A 23 -1.70 -8.96 -4.53
N LYS A 24 -2.61 -9.73 -3.94
CA LYS A 24 -3.77 -9.19 -3.24
C LYS A 24 -3.34 -8.41 -1.99
N GLY A 25 -3.97 -7.26 -1.75
CA GLY A 25 -3.83 -6.49 -0.51
C GLY A 25 -4.82 -6.89 0.61
N GLY A 26 -4.77 -6.13 1.71
CA GLY A 26 -5.74 -6.25 2.81
C GLY A 26 -5.18 -6.03 4.22
N GLY A 27 -4.29 -5.05 4.40
CA GLY A 27 -3.66 -4.75 5.70
C GLY A 27 -2.77 -5.87 6.24
N GLY A 28 -2.54 -5.90 7.55
CA GLY A 28 -1.82 -6.97 8.26
C GLY A 28 -2.29 -7.06 9.71
N CYS A 29 -1.61 -7.85 10.54
CA CYS A 29 -1.79 -7.81 12.00
C CYS A 29 -0.46 -7.97 12.74
N ARG A 30 -0.32 -7.32 13.89
CA ARG A 30 0.91 -7.38 14.69
C ARG A 30 0.67 -7.81 16.13
N ASP A 31 -0.58 -7.92 16.55
CA ASP A 31 -0.96 -8.47 17.84
C ASP A 31 -2.03 -9.57 17.72
N LYS A 32 -2.19 -10.33 18.81
CA LYS A 32 -3.12 -11.45 18.86
C LYS A 32 -4.57 -11.03 18.56
N ILE A 33 -5.03 -9.89 19.07
CA ILE A 33 -6.43 -9.46 18.91
C ILE A 33 -6.71 -9.14 17.44
N GLU A 34 -5.80 -8.43 16.79
CA GLU A 34 -5.86 -8.16 15.35
C GLU A 34 -5.82 -9.45 14.53
N CYS A 35 -4.90 -10.36 14.85
CA CYS A 35 -4.73 -11.60 14.11
C CYS A 35 -5.91 -12.56 14.28
N ASP A 36 -6.46 -12.69 15.49
CA ASP A 36 -7.65 -13.51 15.76
C ASP A 36 -8.83 -13.07 14.87
N LYS A 37 -9.07 -11.75 14.77
CA LYS A 37 -10.14 -11.18 13.93
C LYS A 37 -9.97 -11.48 12.44
N ARG A 38 -8.72 -11.60 11.97
CA ARG A 38 -8.40 -11.80 10.55
C ARG A 38 -8.36 -13.27 10.16
N SER A 39 -8.00 -14.15 11.10
CA SER A 39 -7.74 -15.58 10.85
C SER A 39 -8.89 -16.32 10.15
N THR A 40 -10.14 -15.90 10.37
CA THR A 40 -11.34 -16.54 9.81
C THR A 40 -11.88 -15.85 8.55
N THR A 41 -11.16 -14.85 8.04
CA THR A 41 -11.58 -14.05 6.87
C THR A 41 -10.83 -14.45 5.62
N THR A 42 -11.22 -13.89 4.46
CA THR A 42 -10.52 -14.09 3.18
C THR A 42 -9.04 -13.64 3.20
N VAL A 43 -8.59 -12.93 4.24
CA VAL A 43 -7.17 -12.54 4.45
C VAL A 43 -6.43 -13.33 5.52
N GLY A 44 -7.07 -14.33 6.13
CA GLY A 44 -6.45 -15.22 7.12
C GLY A 44 -6.53 -16.71 6.77
N THR A 45 -7.50 -17.11 5.94
CA THR A 45 -7.71 -18.49 5.52
C THR A 45 -8.12 -18.60 4.05
N SER A 46 -7.70 -19.68 3.40
CA SER A 46 -8.12 -20.05 2.04
C SER A 46 -9.45 -20.79 2.00
N ASP A 47 -9.94 -21.30 3.13
CA ASP A 47 -11.12 -22.17 3.19
C ASP A 47 -12.42 -21.45 2.78
N VAL A 48 -12.40 -20.12 2.77
CA VAL A 48 -13.53 -19.26 2.41
C VAL A 48 -13.38 -18.63 1.02
N TRP A 49 -12.33 -18.97 0.28
CA TRP A 49 -12.13 -18.46 -1.08
C TRP A 49 -13.11 -19.13 -2.05
N SER A 50 -13.63 -18.35 -2.99
CA SER A 50 -14.49 -18.87 -4.05
C SER A 50 -13.67 -19.64 -5.09
N ASP A 51 -14.30 -20.54 -5.85
CA ASP A 51 -13.58 -21.30 -6.89
C ASP A 51 -13.07 -20.43 -8.04
N THR A 52 -13.70 -19.26 -8.27
CA THR A 52 -13.35 -18.36 -9.36
C THR A 52 -13.28 -16.91 -8.91
N LYS A 53 -12.50 -16.12 -9.65
CA LYS A 53 -12.36 -14.69 -9.44
C LYS A 53 -12.23 -13.98 -10.78
N ARG A 54 -12.95 -12.86 -10.94
CA ARG A 54 -12.78 -11.97 -12.09
C ARG A 54 -11.51 -11.14 -11.94
N GLY A 55 -10.63 -11.20 -12.94
CA GLY A 55 -9.50 -10.28 -13.06
C GLY A 55 -9.98 -8.86 -13.39
N THR A 56 -9.32 -7.87 -12.81
CA THR A 56 -9.60 -6.44 -13.04
C THR A 56 -8.27 -5.69 -13.18
N ASN A 57 -8.32 -4.42 -13.60
CA ASN A 57 -7.14 -3.59 -13.80
C ASN A 57 -6.15 -4.28 -14.77
N PHE A 58 -4.87 -4.40 -14.40
CA PHE A 58 -3.86 -5.08 -15.22
C PHE A 58 -4.12 -6.59 -15.44
N LEU A 59 -5.08 -7.18 -14.72
CA LEU A 59 -5.53 -8.56 -14.95
C LEU A 59 -6.78 -8.65 -15.84
N ASP A 60 -7.40 -7.52 -16.21
CA ASP A 60 -8.60 -7.53 -17.05
C ASP A 60 -8.26 -8.08 -18.44
N GLN A 61 -9.18 -8.88 -19.01
CA GLN A 61 -9.02 -9.50 -20.31
C GLN A 61 -9.61 -8.67 -21.45
N ASP A 62 -10.36 -7.62 -21.11
CA ASP A 62 -10.92 -6.70 -22.09
C ASP A 62 -9.82 -5.74 -22.59
N CYS A 63 -9.49 -5.82 -23.88
CA CYS A 63 -8.44 -5.01 -24.48
C CYS A 63 -8.84 -3.54 -24.66
N ASP A 64 -10.12 -3.19 -24.54
CA ASP A 64 -10.54 -1.79 -24.51
C ASP A 64 -10.24 -1.15 -23.13
N ILE A 65 -10.12 -1.99 -22.08
CA ILE A 65 -9.83 -1.57 -20.70
C ILE A 65 -8.32 -1.74 -20.37
N ASN A 66 -7.69 -2.78 -20.91
CA ASN A 66 -6.33 -3.21 -20.59
C ASN A 66 -5.54 -3.56 -21.87
N PRO A 67 -5.28 -2.60 -22.77
CA PRO A 67 -4.88 -2.86 -24.16
C PRO A 67 -3.62 -3.70 -24.32
N ASP A 68 -2.57 -3.45 -23.53
CA ASP A 68 -1.29 -4.17 -23.68
C ASP A 68 -1.16 -5.43 -22.81
N PHE A 69 -1.96 -5.57 -21.73
CA PHE A 69 -1.90 -6.75 -20.85
C PHE A 69 -3.11 -7.69 -20.99
N CYS A 70 -4.14 -7.35 -21.78
CA CYS A 70 -5.35 -8.18 -21.92
C CYS A 70 -5.04 -9.63 -22.37
N LYS A 71 -3.96 -9.83 -23.13
CA LYS A 71 -3.53 -11.14 -23.63
C LYS A 71 -2.53 -11.87 -22.73
N ALA A 72 -2.04 -11.23 -21.67
CA ALA A 72 -1.11 -11.83 -20.73
C ALA A 72 -1.72 -13.04 -20.02
N THR A 73 -0.86 -13.95 -19.56
CA THR A 73 -1.25 -14.89 -18.50
C THR A 73 -1.37 -14.10 -17.20
N ALA A 74 -2.57 -14.08 -16.63
CA ALA A 74 -2.92 -13.23 -15.49
C ALA A 74 -3.04 -14.09 -14.23
N ILE A 75 -2.24 -13.77 -13.22
CA ILE A 75 -2.18 -14.47 -11.93
C ILE A 75 -2.63 -13.51 -10.84
N HIS A 76 -3.61 -13.94 -10.03
CA HIS A 76 -4.02 -13.23 -8.82
C HIS A 76 -3.62 -14.05 -7.60
N VAL A 77 -2.49 -13.70 -7.00
CA VAL A 77 -1.99 -14.33 -5.76
C VAL A 77 -2.85 -13.84 -4.61
N MET A 78 -3.55 -14.76 -3.97
CA MET A 78 -4.37 -14.44 -2.82
C MET A 78 -3.49 -14.24 -1.58
N TYR A 79 -3.99 -13.46 -0.64
CA TYR A 79 -3.25 -13.04 0.55
C TYR A 79 -3.95 -13.56 1.78
N CYS A 80 -3.42 -14.62 2.39
CA CYS A 80 -3.92 -15.24 3.62
C CYS A 80 -2.92 -15.22 4.78
N THR A 81 -1.84 -14.44 4.67
CA THR A 81 -0.70 -14.49 5.61
C THR A 81 -0.63 -13.28 6.53
N SER A 82 -1.30 -12.17 6.21
CA SER A 82 -1.36 -10.95 7.05
C SER A 82 -0.02 -10.28 7.37
N ASP A 83 1.01 -10.54 6.56
CA ASP A 83 2.40 -10.09 6.68
C ASP A 83 2.90 -9.28 5.47
N SER A 84 1.98 -8.77 4.66
CA SER A 84 2.22 -8.05 3.42
C SER A 84 3.05 -8.82 2.38
N HIS A 85 2.95 -10.16 2.36
CA HIS A 85 3.71 -11.06 1.48
C HIS A 85 5.22 -11.05 1.74
N ARG A 86 5.66 -10.70 2.96
CA ARG A 86 7.08 -10.59 3.31
C ARG A 86 7.51 -11.53 4.43
N GLY A 87 6.57 -12.12 5.15
CA GLY A 87 6.89 -12.97 6.29
C GLY A 87 7.49 -14.30 5.85
N SER A 88 8.41 -14.80 6.66
CA SER A 88 9.09 -16.09 6.46
C SER A 88 8.89 -17.04 7.65
N ASN A 89 8.01 -16.69 8.58
CA ASN A 89 7.68 -17.50 9.74
C ASN A 89 6.75 -18.65 9.36
N ASP A 90 7.35 -19.80 9.04
CA ASP A 90 6.69 -21.07 8.75
C ASP A 90 6.44 -21.95 9.99
N LYS A 91 6.74 -21.45 11.19
CA LYS A 91 6.66 -22.19 12.45
C LYS A 91 5.86 -21.41 13.49
N PRO A 92 4.54 -21.61 13.52
CA PRO A 92 3.68 -21.03 14.54
C PRO A 92 4.24 -21.24 15.95
N SER A 93 4.33 -20.15 16.71
CA SER A 93 4.90 -20.10 18.05
C SER A 93 4.03 -19.25 18.97
N GLU A 94 4.39 -19.16 20.25
CA GLU A 94 3.73 -18.22 21.17
C GLU A 94 3.92 -16.76 20.73
N GLU A 95 5.11 -16.43 20.22
CA GLU A 95 5.46 -15.10 19.69
C GLU A 95 4.63 -14.74 18.44
N SER A 96 4.33 -15.73 17.59
CA SER A 96 3.46 -15.56 16.42
C SER A 96 1.97 -15.84 16.71
N PHE A 97 1.61 -15.93 17.99
CA PHE A 97 0.26 -16.20 18.47
C PHE A 97 -0.36 -17.51 17.94
N GLY A 98 0.46 -18.46 17.50
CA GLY A 98 0.04 -19.70 16.88
C GLY A 98 -0.35 -19.58 15.40
N TYR A 99 0.06 -18.50 14.72
CA TYR A 99 -0.18 -18.29 13.30
C TYR A 99 1.08 -18.42 12.44
N TYR A 100 0.87 -18.79 11.17
CA TYR A 100 1.86 -18.71 10.09
C TYR A 100 1.88 -17.31 9.48
N PHE A 101 3.07 -16.75 9.30
CA PHE A 101 3.34 -15.52 8.57
C PHE A 101 4.40 -15.83 7.50
N ASP A 102 4.00 -16.58 6.48
CA ASP A 102 4.87 -17.21 5.48
C ASP A 102 4.60 -16.67 4.05
N GLY A 103 4.21 -15.41 3.94
CA GLY A 103 3.85 -14.75 2.68
C GLY A 103 4.97 -14.74 1.64
N PHE A 104 6.22 -14.56 2.07
CA PHE A 104 7.39 -14.62 1.19
C PHE A 104 7.57 -16.05 0.66
N LEU A 105 7.54 -17.04 1.55
CA LEU A 105 7.68 -18.46 1.19
C LEU A 105 6.55 -18.94 0.26
N ASN A 106 5.32 -18.50 0.52
CA ASN A 106 4.17 -18.77 -0.33
C ASN A 106 4.35 -18.17 -1.73
N PHE A 107 4.85 -16.94 -1.85
CA PHE A 107 5.17 -16.32 -3.14
C PHE A 107 6.21 -17.14 -3.90
N GLN A 108 7.29 -17.56 -3.24
CA GLN A 108 8.33 -18.39 -3.85
C GLN A 108 7.76 -19.71 -4.37
N ALA A 109 6.99 -20.44 -3.55
CA ALA A 109 6.38 -21.70 -3.93
C ALA A 109 5.42 -21.57 -5.12
N ILE A 110 4.63 -20.48 -5.16
CA ILE A 110 3.74 -20.17 -6.28
C ILE A 110 4.55 -19.91 -7.56
N VAL A 111 5.64 -19.14 -7.48
CA VAL A 111 6.51 -18.86 -8.64
C VAL A 111 7.13 -20.15 -9.18
N GLU A 112 7.63 -21.04 -8.31
CA GLU A 112 8.16 -22.35 -8.74
C GLU A 112 7.09 -23.18 -9.48
N LYS A 113 5.85 -23.19 -8.97
CA LYS A 113 4.74 -23.89 -9.61
C LYS A 113 4.41 -23.28 -10.98
N LEU A 114 4.42 -21.96 -11.11
CA LEU A 114 4.20 -21.28 -12.39
C LEU A 114 5.33 -21.53 -13.40
N ILE A 115 6.57 -21.62 -12.95
CA ILE A 115 7.71 -22.00 -13.80
C ILE A 115 7.50 -23.43 -14.33
N ALA A 116 7.21 -24.38 -13.42
CA ALA A 116 7.10 -25.79 -13.76
C ALA A 116 5.88 -26.10 -14.64
N GLU A 117 4.74 -25.45 -14.40
CA GLU A 117 3.45 -25.85 -14.98
C GLU A 117 2.93 -24.89 -16.05
N LYS A 118 3.36 -23.62 -16.04
CA LYS A 118 2.76 -22.55 -16.86
C LYS A 118 3.74 -21.84 -17.77
N GLY A 119 5.03 -22.18 -17.71
CA GLY A 119 6.05 -21.62 -18.62
C GLY A 119 6.52 -20.22 -18.24
N LEU A 120 6.31 -19.77 -17.00
CA LEU A 120 6.76 -18.46 -16.50
C LEU A 120 8.27 -18.24 -16.74
N GLY A 121 9.09 -19.29 -16.58
CA GLY A 121 10.55 -19.24 -16.81
C GLY A 121 10.96 -19.02 -18.27
N ASN A 122 10.04 -19.15 -19.23
CA ASN A 122 10.26 -18.92 -20.66
C ASN A 122 9.59 -17.63 -21.16
N ALA A 123 9.01 -16.83 -20.27
CA ALA A 123 8.41 -15.56 -20.63
C ALA A 123 9.48 -14.55 -21.11
N SER A 124 9.06 -13.53 -21.85
CA SER A 124 9.90 -12.38 -22.17
C SER A 124 9.74 -11.29 -21.12
N ASN A 125 8.51 -11.04 -20.66
CA ASN A 125 8.18 -9.95 -19.76
C ASN A 125 7.25 -10.41 -18.64
N VAL A 126 7.54 -9.99 -17.41
CA VAL A 126 6.72 -10.23 -16.22
C VAL A 126 6.49 -8.91 -15.50
N MET A 127 5.22 -8.55 -15.32
CA MET A 127 4.83 -7.50 -14.38
C MET A 127 4.52 -8.13 -13.02
N LEU A 128 5.22 -7.68 -11.98
CA LEU A 128 4.81 -7.92 -10.60
C LEU A 128 4.10 -6.69 -10.05
N THR A 129 2.82 -6.81 -9.74
CA THR A 129 1.99 -5.69 -9.25
C THR A 129 1.21 -6.11 -8.01
N GLY A 130 0.56 -5.16 -7.37
CA GLY A 130 -0.30 -5.40 -6.21
C GLY A 130 -0.88 -4.08 -5.72
N GLY A 131 -1.91 -4.18 -4.89
CA GLY A 131 -2.53 -3.03 -4.22
C GLY A 131 -2.31 -3.09 -2.71
N SER A 132 -2.06 -1.96 -2.04
CA SER A 132 -1.96 -1.89 -0.58
C SER A 132 -0.85 -2.82 -0.05
N ALA A 133 -1.14 -3.70 0.91
CA ALA A 133 -0.23 -4.74 1.39
C ALA A 133 0.37 -5.62 0.26
N GLY A 134 -0.35 -5.81 -0.84
CA GLY A 134 0.16 -6.52 -2.02
C GLY A 134 1.16 -5.69 -2.82
N ALA A 135 1.06 -4.36 -2.79
CA ALA A 135 2.04 -3.47 -3.40
C ALA A 135 3.35 -3.45 -2.60
N ILE A 136 3.26 -3.49 -1.27
CA ILE A 136 4.42 -3.72 -0.39
C ILE A 136 5.06 -5.06 -0.77
N GLY A 137 4.27 -6.13 -0.85
CA GLY A 137 4.73 -7.43 -1.32
C GLY A 137 5.44 -7.36 -2.67
N ALA A 138 4.85 -6.67 -3.65
CA ALA A 138 5.41 -6.53 -4.99
C ALA A 138 6.76 -5.80 -4.98
N LEU A 139 6.90 -4.76 -4.15
CA LEU A 139 8.12 -3.99 -3.99
C LEU A 139 9.26 -4.83 -3.40
N PHE A 140 8.97 -5.64 -2.38
CA PHE A 140 9.98 -6.41 -1.64
C PHE A 140 10.29 -7.78 -2.26
N ASN A 141 9.38 -8.34 -3.05
CA ASN A 141 9.60 -9.63 -3.72
C ASN A 141 10.20 -9.51 -5.13
N VAL A 142 10.25 -8.31 -5.72
CA VAL A 142 10.63 -8.15 -7.15
C VAL A 142 12.05 -8.61 -7.44
N ASP A 143 13.01 -8.29 -6.56
CA ASP A 143 14.42 -8.66 -6.78
C ASP A 143 14.62 -10.17 -6.70
N TRP A 144 13.92 -10.84 -5.78
CA TRP A 144 13.93 -12.30 -5.72
C TRP A 144 13.34 -12.89 -7.00
N LEU A 145 12.21 -12.36 -7.48
CA LEU A 145 11.57 -12.82 -8.72
C LEU A 145 12.48 -12.62 -9.94
N ALA A 146 13.10 -11.43 -10.08
CA ALA A 146 14.02 -11.11 -11.16
C ALA A 146 15.24 -12.04 -11.16
N ASN A 147 15.84 -12.26 -9.98
CA ASN A 147 16.95 -13.21 -9.82
C ASN A 147 16.53 -14.65 -10.17
N ARG A 148 15.31 -15.05 -9.79
CA ARG A 148 14.82 -16.39 -10.07
C ARG A 148 14.53 -16.61 -11.56
N LEU A 149 14.13 -15.55 -12.26
CA LEU A 149 13.81 -15.51 -13.69
C LEU A 149 14.90 -14.79 -14.49
N SER A 150 16.16 -15.22 -14.35
CA SER A 150 17.34 -14.49 -14.84
C SER A 150 17.41 -14.16 -16.34
N ASN A 151 16.53 -14.72 -17.18
CA ASN A 151 16.46 -14.45 -18.62
C ASN A 151 15.17 -13.69 -19.02
N VAL A 152 14.40 -13.22 -18.04
CA VAL A 152 13.09 -12.59 -18.22
C VAL A 152 13.17 -11.16 -17.72
N THR A 153 12.60 -10.22 -18.45
CA THR A 153 12.46 -8.84 -17.98
C THR A 153 11.37 -8.78 -16.92
N VAL A 154 11.77 -8.57 -15.66
CA VAL A 154 10.86 -8.41 -14.53
C VAL A 154 10.81 -6.94 -14.13
N LYS A 155 9.61 -6.34 -14.13
CA LYS A 155 9.37 -4.97 -13.65
C LYS A 155 8.24 -4.96 -12.63
N SER A 156 8.34 -4.07 -11.63
CA SER A 156 7.29 -3.94 -10.61
C SER A 156 6.40 -2.71 -10.83
N VAL A 157 5.10 -2.85 -10.58
CA VAL A 157 4.15 -1.72 -10.53
C VAL A 157 3.36 -1.77 -9.23
N PRO A 158 3.93 -1.29 -8.11
CA PRO A 158 3.22 -1.24 -6.83
C PRO A 158 2.17 -0.13 -6.81
N LEU A 159 0.92 -0.46 -6.42
CA LEU A 159 -0.17 0.50 -6.27
C LEU A 159 -0.49 0.73 -4.78
N ALA A 160 -0.29 1.94 -4.27
CA ALA A 160 -0.43 2.24 -2.83
C ALA A 160 0.56 1.46 -1.94
N GLY A 161 1.80 1.25 -2.42
CA GLY A 161 2.81 0.42 -1.73
C GLY A 161 3.93 1.14 -1.00
N TRP A 162 3.96 2.47 -1.02
CA TRP A 162 5.03 3.27 -0.40
C TRP A 162 4.84 3.38 1.13
N TYR A 163 5.14 2.29 1.83
CA TYR A 163 4.97 2.14 3.29
C TYR A 163 6.31 1.93 3.98
N THR A 164 6.65 2.62 5.06
CA THR A 164 6.20 3.98 5.41
C THR A 164 7.22 5.00 4.88
N PRO A 165 6.83 6.25 4.60
CA PRO A 165 7.80 7.31 4.28
C PRO A 165 8.78 7.55 5.45
N GLY A 166 9.88 8.25 5.19
CA GLY A 166 10.77 8.77 6.23
C GLY A 166 10.18 10.01 6.92
N ALA A 167 10.57 10.26 8.17
CA ALA A 167 10.20 11.47 8.89
C ALA A 167 10.74 12.74 8.20
N LEU A 168 10.01 13.84 8.34
CA LEU A 168 10.50 15.17 7.95
C LEU A 168 11.69 15.58 8.81
N ALA A 169 12.57 16.42 8.27
CA ALA A 169 13.78 16.87 8.97
C ALA A 169 13.52 17.57 10.31
N ASP A 170 12.37 18.22 10.46
CA ASP A 170 11.94 18.90 11.68
C ASP A 170 11.02 18.06 12.58
N ASP A 171 10.82 16.77 12.28
CA ASP A 171 10.01 15.82 13.03
C ASP A 171 10.90 14.86 13.86
N LEU A 172 11.19 13.67 13.35
CA LEU A 172 11.98 12.63 14.00
C LEU A 172 13.32 12.40 13.28
N PRO A 173 14.39 11.96 13.97
CA PRO A 173 15.66 11.70 13.32
C PRO A 173 15.59 10.52 12.34
N VAL A 174 16.47 10.49 11.34
CA VAL A 174 16.69 9.28 10.55
C VAL A 174 17.18 8.15 11.48
N PRO A 175 16.66 6.90 11.36
CA PRO A 175 15.82 6.38 10.28
C PRO A 175 14.34 6.15 10.68
N TYR A 176 13.74 7.05 11.47
CA TYR A 176 12.36 6.86 11.91
C TYR A 176 11.32 7.27 10.85
N PRO A 177 10.14 6.61 10.84
CA PRO A 177 9.00 7.12 10.11
C PRO A 177 8.43 8.40 10.78
N PRO A 178 7.52 9.12 10.11
CA PRO A 178 6.90 10.31 10.71
C PRO A 178 6.20 10.02 12.03
N SER A 179 6.03 11.06 12.84
CA SER A 179 5.20 11.02 14.05
C SER A 179 3.77 10.58 13.73
N ASP A 180 3.17 9.79 14.62
CA ASP A 180 1.76 9.41 14.50
C ASP A 180 0.82 10.52 14.99
N TYR A 181 -0.48 10.39 14.68
CA TYR A 181 -1.46 11.43 15.01
C TYR A 181 -1.55 11.73 16.52
N PRO A 182 -1.57 10.73 17.43
CA PRO A 182 -1.61 11.01 18.86
C PRO A 182 -0.46 11.89 19.34
N ASN A 183 0.77 11.60 18.93
CA ASN A 183 1.93 12.43 19.28
C ASN A 183 1.84 13.82 18.63
N PHE A 184 1.56 13.88 17.33
CA PHE A 184 1.41 15.15 16.60
C PHE A 184 0.34 16.06 17.20
N ALA A 185 -0.84 15.51 17.54
CA ALA A 185 -1.96 16.25 18.11
C ALA A 185 -1.66 16.79 19.51
N ALA A 186 -0.79 16.11 20.27
CA ALA A 186 -0.28 16.58 21.56
C ALA A 186 0.80 17.67 21.43
N GLY A 187 1.33 17.90 20.23
CA GLY A 187 2.50 18.76 19.99
C GLY A 187 3.83 18.08 20.31
N ASP A 188 3.80 16.75 20.47
CA ASP A 188 4.95 15.90 20.72
C ASP A 188 5.45 15.24 19.42
N LYS A 189 6.60 14.58 19.51
CA LYS A 189 7.22 13.84 18.40
C LYS A 189 7.40 12.39 18.82
N GLY A 190 6.85 11.47 18.05
CA GLY A 190 6.87 10.05 18.40
C GLY A 190 5.96 9.22 17.52
N ASN A 191 6.27 7.93 17.51
CA ASN A 191 5.46 6.89 16.89
C ASN A 191 5.77 5.57 17.59
N THR A 192 5.01 4.52 17.28
CA THR A 192 5.16 3.21 17.93
C THR A 192 6.61 2.69 17.99
N ILE A 193 7.38 2.79 16.90
CA ILE A 193 8.76 2.28 16.87
C ILE A 193 9.68 3.20 17.69
N TYR A 194 9.54 4.51 17.53
CA TYR A 194 10.32 5.49 18.27
C TYR A 194 10.10 5.34 19.78
N ASP A 195 8.84 5.23 20.21
CA ASP A 195 8.45 5.16 21.61
C ASP A 195 8.97 3.88 22.28
N ILE A 196 8.89 2.73 21.59
CA ILE A 196 9.47 1.45 22.05
C ILE A 196 10.98 1.61 22.28
N ILE A 197 11.69 2.21 21.33
CA ILE A 197 13.15 2.37 21.42
C ILE A 197 13.52 3.38 22.53
N GLN A 198 12.77 4.47 22.68
CA GLN A 198 12.99 5.43 23.78
C GLN A 198 12.74 4.81 25.16
N ALA A 199 11.85 3.81 25.26
CA ALA A 199 11.64 3.04 26.48
C ALA A 199 12.78 2.05 26.80
N GLY A 200 13.76 1.89 25.91
CA GLY A 200 14.84 0.90 26.04
C GLY A 200 14.41 -0.52 25.68
N GLU A 201 13.31 -0.65 24.94
CA GLU A 201 12.78 -1.91 24.43
C GLU A 201 13.14 -2.09 22.95
N SER A 202 12.98 -3.30 22.43
CA SER A 202 13.22 -3.62 21.02
C SER A 202 11.91 -3.98 20.32
N PRO A 203 11.61 -3.41 19.15
CA PRO A 203 10.44 -3.82 18.39
C PRO A 203 10.56 -5.30 18.01
N VAL A 204 9.44 -6.02 18.02
CA VAL A 204 9.38 -7.45 17.71
C VAL A 204 9.00 -7.66 16.25
N ASP A 205 9.76 -8.46 15.53
CA ASP A 205 9.43 -8.89 14.17
C ASP A 205 8.61 -10.19 14.20
N VAL A 206 7.31 -10.06 14.48
CA VAL A 206 6.38 -11.20 14.56
C VAL A 206 6.28 -11.96 13.23
N TRP A 207 6.56 -11.28 12.11
CA TRP A 207 6.40 -11.82 10.76
C TRP A 207 7.65 -12.51 10.24
N ASP A 208 8.81 -12.26 10.84
CA ASP A 208 10.11 -12.71 10.34
C ASP A 208 10.34 -12.25 8.88
N VAL A 209 10.35 -10.93 8.67
CA VAL A 209 10.40 -10.35 7.32
C VAL A 209 11.80 -10.28 6.72
N THR A 210 12.84 -10.53 7.52
CA THR A 210 14.24 -10.28 7.17
C THR A 210 14.64 -10.88 5.83
N ASP A 211 14.20 -12.11 5.53
CA ASP A 211 14.52 -12.80 4.27
C ASP A 211 13.93 -12.14 3.00
N ALA A 212 12.89 -11.33 3.15
CA ALA A 212 12.26 -10.58 2.06
C ALA A 212 12.83 -9.17 1.87
N LEU A 213 13.74 -8.71 2.76
CA LEU A 213 14.29 -7.36 2.71
C LEU A 213 15.59 -7.31 1.89
N PRO A 214 15.96 -6.15 1.31
CA PRO A 214 17.21 -6.02 0.59
C PRO A 214 18.42 -6.27 1.50
N ALA A 215 19.24 -7.28 1.18
CA ALA A 215 20.42 -7.63 1.97
C ALA A 215 21.42 -6.48 2.13
N ASP A 216 21.59 -5.65 1.09
CA ASP A 216 22.47 -4.48 1.11
C ASP A 216 21.94 -3.39 2.07
N CYS A 217 20.61 -3.29 2.25
CA CYS A 217 20.01 -2.41 3.25
C CYS A 217 20.27 -2.92 4.67
N LEU A 218 20.03 -4.22 4.89
CA LEU A 218 20.26 -4.86 6.19
C LEU A 218 21.72 -4.71 6.63
N ALA A 219 22.66 -4.84 5.70
CA ALA A 219 24.08 -4.64 5.95
C ALA A 219 24.44 -3.20 6.35
N GLU A 220 23.73 -2.19 5.83
CA GLU A 220 23.96 -0.78 6.18
C GLU A 220 23.48 -0.45 7.61
N TYR A 221 22.33 -1.00 8.01
CA TYR A 221 21.71 -0.68 9.30
C TYR A 221 22.00 -1.69 10.43
N GLY A 222 22.48 -2.90 10.09
CA GLY A 222 22.81 -3.97 11.03
C GLY A 222 21.59 -4.74 11.55
N ASP A 223 21.82 -5.90 12.15
CA ASP A 223 20.76 -6.89 12.45
C ASP A 223 19.73 -6.41 13.50
N GLU A 224 20.12 -5.57 14.46
CA GLU A 224 19.24 -5.14 15.56
C GLU A 224 18.15 -4.14 15.12
N VAL A 225 18.43 -3.30 14.12
CA VAL A 225 17.50 -2.26 13.65
C VAL A 225 17.15 -2.39 12.17
N GLY A 226 17.96 -3.10 11.40
CA GLY A 226 17.85 -3.20 9.95
C GLY A 226 16.50 -3.75 9.51
N TRP A 227 15.91 -4.70 10.23
CA TRP A 227 14.65 -5.31 9.79
C TRP A 227 13.50 -4.28 9.70
N TRP A 228 13.35 -3.38 10.67
CA TRP A 228 12.25 -2.40 10.66
C TRP A 228 12.59 -1.17 9.81
N VAL A 229 13.87 -0.79 9.75
CA VAL A 229 14.34 0.28 8.84
C VAL A 229 14.15 -0.15 7.38
N CYS A 230 14.68 -1.32 7.03
CA CYS A 230 14.62 -1.85 5.66
C CYS A 230 13.24 -2.38 5.28
N ALA A 231 12.31 -2.53 6.23
CA ALA A 231 10.91 -2.78 5.92
C ALA A 231 10.15 -1.53 5.43
N SER A 232 10.74 -0.33 5.53
CA SER A 232 10.21 0.91 4.96
C SER A 232 10.65 1.08 3.51
N ALA A 233 9.69 1.42 2.64
CA ALA A 233 9.95 1.73 1.23
C ALA A 233 10.95 2.89 1.06
N HIS A 234 10.92 3.89 1.95
CA HIS A 234 11.85 5.03 1.91
C HIS A 234 13.31 4.57 2.03
N PHE A 235 13.63 3.73 3.02
CA PHE A 235 14.99 3.26 3.22
C PHE A 235 15.36 2.09 2.30
N ALA A 236 14.40 1.23 1.96
CA ALA A 236 14.64 0.08 1.10
C ALA A 236 14.87 0.46 -0.36
N TYR A 237 14.19 1.50 -0.87
CA TYR A 237 14.18 1.87 -2.29
C TYR A 237 15.57 1.92 -2.91
N LYS A 238 16.51 2.55 -2.20
CA LYS A 238 17.90 2.70 -2.61
C LYS A 238 18.57 1.38 -3.01
N TYR A 239 18.14 0.27 -2.41
CA TYR A 239 18.72 -1.07 -2.57
C TYR A 239 17.93 -2.00 -3.47
N ILE A 240 16.76 -1.59 -3.94
CA ILE A 240 15.95 -2.38 -4.87
C ILE A 240 16.59 -2.31 -6.25
N LYS A 241 16.87 -3.46 -6.85
CA LYS A 241 17.65 -3.59 -8.09
C LYS A 241 16.76 -3.59 -9.33
N SER A 242 15.55 -4.12 -9.20
CA SER A 242 14.58 -4.17 -10.28
C SER A 242 13.94 -2.81 -10.52
N SER A 243 13.57 -2.54 -11.78
CA SER A 243 12.84 -1.33 -12.15
C SER A 243 11.42 -1.33 -11.58
N ILE A 244 11.02 -0.21 -11.00
CA ILE A 244 9.70 -0.02 -10.38
C ILE A 244 8.98 1.19 -11.00
N PHE A 245 7.66 1.09 -11.11
CA PHE A 245 6.79 2.24 -11.34
C PHE A 245 5.84 2.38 -10.15
N MET A 246 6.15 3.30 -9.24
CA MET A 246 5.39 3.51 -8.01
C MET A 246 4.15 4.36 -8.28
N VAL A 247 2.96 3.77 -8.12
CA VAL A 247 1.71 4.54 -8.16
C VAL A 247 1.22 4.75 -6.74
N HIS A 248 1.15 6.00 -6.30
CA HIS A 248 0.81 6.34 -4.92
C HIS A 248 -0.07 7.58 -4.85
N THR A 249 -0.73 7.77 -3.71
CA THR A 249 -1.41 9.00 -3.37
C THR A 249 -0.65 9.64 -2.22
N GLN A 250 -0.45 10.96 -2.28
CA GLN A 250 0.36 11.65 -1.28
C GLN A 250 -0.30 11.63 0.11
N TYR A 251 -1.63 11.52 0.17
CA TYR A 251 -2.41 11.46 1.41
C TYR A 251 -3.09 10.10 1.52
N ASP A 252 -2.32 9.01 1.39
CA ASP A 252 -2.87 7.66 1.46
C ASP A 252 -3.71 7.48 2.74
N SER A 253 -5.01 7.31 2.55
CA SER A 253 -5.97 7.39 3.65
C SER A 253 -5.79 6.22 4.64
N ASN A 254 -5.28 5.08 4.19
CA ASN A 254 -4.96 3.97 5.07
C ASN A 254 -3.74 4.27 5.94
N GLN A 255 -2.69 4.90 5.41
CA GLN A 255 -1.53 5.32 6.22
C GLN A 255 -1.92 6.33 7.29
N ILE A 256 -2.70 7.35 6.92
CA ILE A 256 -3.08 8.45 7.81
C ILE A 256 -4.06 7.96 8.88
N PHE A 257 -5.20 7.40 8.48
CA PHE A 257 -6.30 7.15 9.40
C PHE A 257 -6.20 5.80 10.11
N SER A 258 -5.73 4.75 9.44
CA SER A 258 -5.61 3.41 10.04
C SER A 258 -4.22 3.14 10.59
N GLY A 259 -3.16 3.49 9.85
CA GLY A 259 -1.78 3.27 10.26
C GLY A 259 -1.35 4.22 11.38
N SER A 260 -1.69 5.50 11.25
CA SER A 260 -1.21 6.55 12.15
C SER A 260 -2.28 7.11 13.08
N GLN A 261 -3.45 6.50 13.09
CA GLN A 261 -4.53 6.74 14.05
C GLN A 261 -5.15 8.15 13.99
N ALA A 262 -5.05 8.87 12.87
CA ALA A 262 -5.83 10.08 12.69
C ALA A 262 -7.34 9.75 12.64
N PRO A 263 -8.21 10.51 13.31
CA PRO A 263 -9.64 10.23 13.31
C PRO A 263 -10.24 10.54 11.94
N GLN A 264 -10.98 9.57 11.39
CA GLN A 264 -11.77 9.78 10.16
C GLN A 264 -12.96 10.72 10.40
N VAL A 265 -13.47 10.77 11.63
CA VAL A 265 -14.57 11.62 12.05
C VAL A 265 -14.10 12.41 13.27
N PRO A 266 -13.56 13.63 13.09
CA PRO A 266 -13.19 14.51 14.18
C PRO A 266 -14.41 14.90 15.01
N ALA A 267 -14.24 15.00 16.32
CA ALA A 267 -15.27 15.27 17.31
C ALA A 267 -15.67 16.76 17.39
N ASN A 268 -14.81 17.68 16.92
CA ASN A 268 -15.06 19.12 16.95
C ASN A 268 -14.16 19.88 15.95
N GLU A 269 -14.45 21.17 15.72
CA GLU A 269 -13.70 22.03 14.78
C GLU A 269 -12.19 22.14 15.08
N THR A 270 -11.78 22.10 16.36
CA THR A 270 -10.36 22.12 16.72
C THR A 270 -9.66 20.81 16.29
N GLU A 271 -10.35 19.69 16.42
CA GLU A 271 -9.83 18.41 15.94
C GLU A 271 -9.84 18.33 14.40
N VAL A 272 -10.84 18.92 13.73
CA VAL A 272 -10.84 19.07 12.26
C VAL A 272 -9.60 19.80 11.78
N ASP A 273 -9.25 20.93 12.42
CA ASP A 273 -8.03 21.68 12.09
C ASP A 273 -6.76 20.84 12.32
N THR A 274 -6.72 20.11 13.42
CA THR A 274 -5.57 19.25 13.76
C THR A 274 -5.40 18.11 12.76
N VAL A 275 -6.48 17.43 12.36
CA VAL A 275 -6.46 16.39 11.32
C VAL A 275 -6.00 16.95 9.98
N LYS A 276 -6.47 18.14 9.60
CA LYS A 276 -6.01 18.80 8.38
C LYS A 276 -4.51 19.06 8.38
N ARG A 277 -3.98 19.64 9.45
CA ARG A 277 -2.52 19.85 9.60
C ARG A 277 -1.76 18.53 9.58
N TYR A 278 -2.32 17.47 10.18
CA TYR A 278 -1.70 16.15 10.17
C TYR A 278 -1.68 15.51 8.78
N VAL A 279 -2.78 15.62 8.01
CA VAL A 279 -2.85 15.15 6.61
C VAL A 279 -1.78 15.86 5.78
N GLN A 280 -1.67 17.18 5.91
CA GLN A 280 -0.64 17.98 5.25
C GLN A 280 0.78 17.51 5.64
N PHE A 281 1.02 17.34 6.93
CA PHE A 281 2.28 16.85 7.48
C PHE A 281 2.67 15.48 6.88
N TRP A 282 1.74 14.53 6.87
CA TRP A 282 1.97 13.19 6.32
C TRP A 282 2.25 13.22 4.81
N GLY A 283 1.51 14.02 4.06
CA GLY A 283 1.73 14.13 2.63
C GLY A 283 3.00 14.87 2.25
N ASN A 284 3.46 15.83 3.07
CA ASN A 284 4.79 16.41 2.92
C ASN A 284 5.87 15.33 3.08
N ALA A 285 5.78 14.49 4.12
CA ALA A 285 6.71 13.37 4.33
C ALA A 285 6.68 12.38 3.17
N THR A 286 5.49 12.05 2.67
CA THR A 286 5.30 11.15 1.52
C THR A 286 5.91 11.74 0.25
N ARG A 287 5.65 13.03 -0.03
CA ARG A 287 6.18 13.75 -1.18
C ARG A 287 7.70 13.84 -1.16
N GLU A 288 8.30 14.21 -0.02
CA GLU A 288 9.75 14.26 0.16
C GLU A 288 10.35 12.87 -0.02
N SER A 289 9.73 11.85 0.58
CA SER A 289 10.19 10.48 0.43
C SER A 289 10.13 9.96 -1.01
N LEU A 290 9.16 10.37 -1.81
CA LEU A 290 9.05 9.95 -3.22
C LEU A 290 10.02 10.71 -4.14
N GLN A 291 10.64 11.82 -3.68
CA GLN A 291 11.71 12.48 -4.43
C GLN A 291 12.91 11.55 -4.67
N LEU A 292 13.09 10.51 -3.84
CA LEU A 292 14.11 9.49 -4.07
C LEU A 292 14.00 8.86 -5.48
N ILE A 293 12.77 8.67 -5.98
CA ILE A 293 12.53 8.14 -7.33
C ILE A 293 12.79 9.21 -8.39
N ILE A 294 12.40 10.45 -8.14
CA ILE A 294 12.65 11.58 -9.05
C ILE A 294 14.15 11.73 -9.28
N ASN A 295 14.92 11.70 -8.19
CA ASN A 295 16.36 11.94 -8.14
C ASN A 295 17.22 10.72 -8.50
N ASP A 296 16.61 9.56 -8.81
CA ASP A 296 17.33 8.30 -9.07
C ASP A 296 18.27 7.89 -7.92
N GLU A 297 17.80 8.01 -6.66
CA GLU A 297 18.59 7.72 -5.46
C GLU A 297 18.68 6.21 -5.15
N TYR A 298 19.23 5.44 -6.09
CA TYR A 298 19.54 4.01 -5.95
C TYR A 298 21.04 3.74 -6.05
N VAL A 299 21.52 2.68 -5.38
CA VAL A 299 22.94 2.29 -5.42
C VAL A 299 23.30 1.33 -6.55
N THR A 300 22.33 0.56 -7.03
CA THR A 300 22.53 -0.38 -8.14
C THR A 300 21.90 0.20 -9.40
N GLN A 301 22.68 0.32 -10.47
CA GLN A 301 22.15 0.75 -11.75
C GLN A 301 21.06 -0.22 -12.22
N LYS A 302 19.87 0.32 -12.48
CA LYS A 302 18.72 -0.44 -12.97
C LYS A 302 18.73 -0.52 -14.49
N ASP A 303 18.18 -1.61 -15.02
CA ASP A 303 18.08 -1.81 -16.48
C ASP A 303 17.18 -0.77 -17.15
N HIS A 304 16.14 -0.34 -16.43
CA HIS A 304 15.24 0.73 -16.83
C HIS A 304 15.06 1.72 -15.70
N THR A 305 14.91 3.00 -16.07
CA THR A 305 14.60 4.08 -15.14
C THR A 305 13.30 3.79 -14.38
N ASP A 306 13.26 4.17 -13.11
CA ASP A 306 12.06 4.04 -12.32
C ASP A 306 11.05 5.14 -12.68
N GLY A 307 9.77 4.84 -12.45
CA GLY A 307 8.68 5.79 -12.56
C GLY A 307 7.98 6.03 -11.22
N VAL A 308 7.34 7.17 -11.10
CA VAL A 308 6.45 7.52 -9.99
C VAL A 308 5.24 8.30 -10.53
N PHE A 309 4.05 7.95 -10.03
CA PHE A 309 2.84 8.72 -10.21
C PHE A 309 2.23 8.96 -8.81
N ALA A 310 2.46 10.15 -8.26
CA ALA A 310 2.04 10.52 -6.91
C ALA A 310 1.01 11.65 -6.94
N ALA A 311 -0.27 11.28 -6.97
CA ALA A 311 -1.36 12.25 -7.03
C ALA A 311 -1.65 12.87 -5.66
N SER A 312 -2.03 14.15 -5.67
CA SER A 312 -2.51 14.88 -4.50
C SER A 312 -3.97 14.50 -4.23
N CYS A 313 -4.17 13.32 -3.66
CA CYS A 313 -5.48 12.72 -3.39
C CYS A 313 -5.51 12.07 -2.00
N ILE A 314 -6.65 12.17 -1.30
CA ILE A 314 -6.86 11.53 0.00
C ILE A 314 -7.61 10.18 -0.12
N THR A 315 -7.04 9.28 -0.92
CA THR A 315 -7.60 7.95 -1.17
C THR A 315 -6.56 6.88 -0.86
N HIS A 316 -7.02 5.67 -0.53
CA HIS A 316 -6.12 4.52 -0.43
C HIS A 316 -5.90 3.94 -1.82
N GLY A 317 -4.77 4.32 -2.42
CA GLY A 317 -4.45 4.07 -3.83
C GLY A 317 -5.08 5.06 -4.79
N THR A 318 -4.53 5.08 -6.01
CA THR A 318 -4.86 6.06 -7.04
C THR A 318 -6.00 5.56 -7.92
N PRO A 319 -7.16 6.26 -7.95
CA PRO A 319 -8.25 5.93 -8.88
C PRO A 319 -7.77 5.97 -10.33
N GLY A 320 -8.30 5.09 -11.18
CA GLY A 320 -7.81 4.91 -12.56
C GLY A 320 -8.01 6.11 -13.49
N ASN A 321 -8.88 7.04 -13.12
CA ASN A 321 -9.21 8.24 -13.89
C ASN A 321 -8.53 9.51 -13.34
N VAL A 322 -7.65 9.38 -12.34
CA VAL A 322 -6.86 10.52 -11.85
C VAL A 322 -5.76 10.79 -12.85
N GLU A 323 -5.62 12.07 -13.19
CA GLU A 323 -4.62 12.56 -14.12
C GLU A 323 -3.65 13.50 -13.40
N ILE A 324 -2.39 13.47 -13.84
CA ILE A 324 -1.36 14.48 -13.57
C ILE A 324 -0.82 14.89 -14.93
N ASP A 325 -0.77 16.19 -15.22
CA ASP A 325 -0.36 16.73 -16.53
C ASP A 325 -1.12 16.12 -17.73
N GLY A 326 -2.42 15.81 -17.53
CA GLY A 326 -3.29 15.24 -18.56
C GLY A 326 -3.00 13.78 -18.91
N GLN A 327 -2.31 13.05 -18.03
CA GLN A 327 -2.01 11.62 -18.20
C GLN A 327 -2.47 10.82 -16.99
N THR A 328 -3.05 9.65 -17.23
CA THR A 328 -3.33 8.67 -16.19
C THR A 328 -2.09 7.81 -15.92
N TYR A 329 -1.96 7.27 -14.70
CA TYR A 329 -0.87 6.33 -14.41
C TYR A 329 -0.92 5.08 -15.31
N ARG A 330 -2.09 4.72 -15.84
CA ARG A 330 -2.22 3.54 -16.71
C ARG A 330 -1.48 3.78 -18.02
N GLU A 331 -1.77 4.88 -18.70
CA GLU A 331 -1.11 5.24 -19.97
C GLU A 331 0.41 5.25 -19.82
N LEU A 332 0.90 5.84 -18.72
CA LEU A 332 2.32 5.90 -18.41
C LEU A 332 2.91 4.53 -18.12
N VAL A 333 2.26 3.69 -17.31
CA VAL A 333 2.72 2.32 -17.02
C VAL A 333 2.76 1.46 -18.27
N HIS A 334 1.75 1.57 -19.14
CA HIS A 334 1.69 0.87 -20.41
C HIS A 334 2.91 1.23 -21.29
N ASP A 335 3.21 2.51 -21.44
CA ASP A 335 4.37 2.96 -22.22
C ASP A 335 5.71 2.58 -21.56
N TRP A 336 5.87 2.83 -20.26
CA TRP A 336 7.08 2.56 -19.48
C TRP A 336 7.43 1.06 -19.42
N PHE A 337 6.42 0.21 -19.25
CA PHE A 337 6.65 -1.23 -19.12
C PHE A 337 7.20 -1.80 -20.43
N PHE A 338 6.55 -1.49 -21.55
CA PHE A 338 6.92 -1.98 -22.88
C PHE A 338 7.98 -1.16 -23.59
N GLN A 339 8.26 0.05 -23.10
CA GLN A 339 9.17 1.02 -23.72
C GLN A 339 8.77 1.36 -25.14
N ASN A 340 7.47 1.63 -25.36
CA ASN A 340 6.98 1.94 -26.70
C ASN A 340 7.50 3.31 -27.21
N GLY A 341 7.95 4.18 -26.29
CA GLY A 341 8.57 5.46 -26.61
C GLY A 341 7.57 6.56 -26.94
N ASN A 342 6.36 6.49 -26.40
CA ASN A 342 5.36 7.54 -26.54
C ASN A 342 5.62 8.72 -25.60
N PHE A 343 6.31 8.48 -24.48
CA PHE A 343 6.70 9.46 -23.49
C PHE A 343 8.22 9.44 -23.24
N ASP A 344 8.77 10.59 -22.85
CA ASP A 344 10.14 10.73 -22.36
C ASP A 344 10.25 10.33 -20.88
N ASP A 345 11.48 10.10 -20.40
CA ASP A 345 11.72 9.59 -19.04
C ASP A 345 11.14 10.51 -17.95
N ASP A 346 11.16 11.82 -18.16
CA ASP A 346 10.61 12.82 -17.24
C ASP A 346 9.08 12.66 -17.07
N LYS A 347 8.37 12.17 -18.09
CA LYS A 347 6.92 11.93 -18.02
C LYS A 347 6.54 10.71 -17.19
N TYR A 348 7.47 9.82 -16.88
CA TYR A 348 7.24 8.73 -15.92
C TYR A 348 7.41 9.15 -14.47
N LYS A 349 7.86 10.38 -14.21
CA LYS A 349 8.28 10.88 -12.90
C LYS A 349 7.39 12.05 -12.45
N LEU A 350 6.12 11.74 -12.18
CA LEU A 350 5.09 12.73 -11.84
C LEU A 350 4.75 12.70 -10.35
N ILE A 351 5.03 13.80 -9.65
CA ILE A 351 4.55 14.07 -8.29
C ILE A 351 3.80 15.40 -8.32
N GLU A 352 2.48 15.34 -8.12
CA GLU A 352 1.62 16.52 -8.25
C GLU A 352 1.95 17.59 -7.20
N SER A 353 2.29 18.81 -7.63
CA SER A 353 2.53 19.95 -6.73
C SER A 353 1.27 20.79 -6.58
N CYS A 354 0.96 21.18 -5.35
CA CYS A 354 -0.15 22.06 -5.05
C CYS A 354 0.39 23.47 -4.80
N ASP A 355 0.04 24.42 -5.67
CA ASP A 355 0.28 25.83 -5.39
C ASP A 355 -0.71 26.32 -4.35
N PRO A 356 -0.28 27.08 -3.32
CA PRO A 356 -1.21 27.65 -2.38
C PRO A 356 -2.22 28.59 -3.05
N LEU A 357 -3.52 28.41 -2.79
CA LEU A 357 -4.55 29.31 -3.31
C LEU A 357 -4.44 30.68 -2.63
N GLU A 358 -4.41 31.76 -3.43
CA GLU A 358 -4.32 33.15 -2.95
C GLU A 358 -5.45 33.43 -1.93
N GLY A 359 -5.08 33.74 -0.67
CA GLY A 359 -6.03 33.99 0.43
C GLY A 359 -6.46 32.77 1.25
N ASN A 360 -5.96 31.57 0.92
CA ASN A 360 -6.09 30.35 1.72
C ASN A 360 -4.73 29.64 1.80
N GLU A 361 -3.74 30.36 2.32
CA GLU A 361 -2.35 29.91 2.42
C GLU A 361 -2.17 28.76 3.44
N ASP A 362 -3.15 28.54 4.32
CA ASP A 362 -3.06 27.58 5.43
C ASP A 362 -3.46 26.14 5.04
N TYR A 363 -4.22 25.91 3.95
CA TYR A 363 -4.69 24.56 3.60
C TYR A 363 -5.15 24.40 2.14
N VAL A 364 -4.39 23.66 1.32
CA VAL A 364 -4.56 23.60 -0.16
C VAL A 364 -4.55 22.16 -0.70
N ILE A 365 -4.83 21.20 0.17
CA ILE A 365 -4.53 19.80 -0.08
C ILE A 365 -5.70 18.92 0.34
N PRO A 366 -6.11 17.94 -0.48
CA PRO A 366 -5.66 17.57 -1.83
C PRO A 366 -6.01 18.64 -2.89
N CYS A 367 -5.19 18.73 -3.94
CA CYS A 367 -5.37 19.70 -5.04
C CYS A 367 -5.70 19.08 -6.39
N ASN A 368 -5.69 17.74 -6.50
CA ASN A 368 -6.09 17.09 -7.75
C ASN A 368 -7.56 17.40 -8.06
N GLU A 369 -7.84 17.77 -9.31
CA GLU A 369 -9.19 18.20 -9.73
C GLU A 369 -10.20 17.05 -9.84
N ALA A 370 -9.75 15.79 -9.78
CA ALA A 370 -10.64 14.65 -9.88
C ALA A 370 -11.65 14.62 -8.71
N PRO A 371 -12.95 14.41 -8.96
CA PRO A 371 -13.96 14.33 -7.89
C PRO A 371 -13.70 13.23 -6.85
N SER A 372 -12.96 12.19 -7.23
CA SER A 372 -12.52 11.11 -6.33
C SER A 372 -11.44 11.56 -5.34
N CYS A 373 -10.74 12.65 -5.62
CA CYS A 373 -9.68 13.22 -4.79
C CYS A 373 -10.17 14.35 -3.90
N GLU A 374 -11.41 14.83 -4.08
CA GLU A 374 -11.99 15.92 -3.28
C GLU A 374 -11.96 15.59 -1.78
N TYR A 375 -11.47 16.54 -0.97
CA TYR A 375 -11.55 16.43 0.48
C TYR A 375 -12.99 16.62 0.95
N LYS A 376 -13.62 15.52 1.35
CA LYS A 376 -14.92 15.53 1.99
C LYS A 376 -14.74 15.82 3.47
N ARG A 377 -15.18 17.00 3.92
CA ARG A 377 -15.27 17.28 5.36
C ARG A 377 -16.18 16.23 6.00
N SER A 378 -15.64 15.44 6.93
CA SER A 378 -16.36 14.36 7.63
C SER A 378 -17.38 14.86 8.67
N PHE A 379 -17.75 16.15 8.65
CA PHE A 379 -18.75 16.73 9.54
C PHE A 379 -20.18 16.49 9.07
N ASP A 380 -20.37 15.92 7.87
CA ASP A 380 -21.68 15.35 7.51
C ASP A 380 -21.74 13.94 8.10
N PRO A 381 -22.53 13.70 9.16
CA PRO A 381 -22.80 12.34 9.60
C PRO A 381 -23.41 11.62 8.41
N ASP A 382 -22.73 10.58 7.94
CA ASP A 382 -23.31 9.71 6.94
C ASP A 382 -24.67 9.22 7.49
N PRO A 383 -25.79 9.44 6.77
CA PRO A 383 -27.10 9.05 7.25
C PRO A 383 -27.19 7.58 7.61
N TYR A 384 -26.33 6.71 7.05
CA TYR A 384 -26.23 5.30 7.43
C TYR A 384 -25.55 5.09 8.79
N THR A 385 -24.58 5.93 9.18
CA THR A 385 -23.93 5.85 10.49
C THR A 385 -24.83 6.39 11.60
N CYS A 386 -25.53 7.53 11.40
CA CYS A 386 -26.56 8.01 12.36
C CYS A 386 -27.71 6.98 12.44
N ALA A 387 -28.10 6.32 11.34
CA ALA A 387 -29.12 5.25 11.37
C ALA A 387 -28.68 3.99 12.11
N ALA A 388 -27.43 3.52 11.92
CA ALA A 388 -26.88 2.35 12.62
C ALA A 388 -26.73 2.61 14.12
N GLN A 389 -26.32 3.82 14.50
CA GLN A 389 -26.23 4.23 15.91
C GLN A 389 -27.62 4.30 16.58
N LEU A 390 -28.62 4.82 15.87
CA LEU A 390 -30.02 4.88 16.35
C LEU A 390 -30.65 3.49 16.52
N ASP A 391 -30.24 2.50 15.72
CA ASP A 391 -30.67 1.10 15.84
C ASP A 391 -29.99 0.42 17.04
N LEU A 392 -28.67 0.57 17.18
CA LEU A 392 -27.89 0.07 18.32
C LEU A 392 -28.34 0.63 19.68
N GLU A 393 -28.82 1.87 19.71
CA GLU A 393 -29.30 2.54 20.93
C GLU A 393 -30.81 2.33 21.18
N GLY A 394 -31.50 1.53 20.37
CA GLY A 394 -32.91 1.15 20.58
C GLY A 394 -33.92 2.27 20.30
N CYS A 395 -33.52 3.34 19.59
CA CYS A 395 -34.43 4.44 19.28
C CYS A 395 -35.57 4.04 18.34
N LEU A 396 -35.37 3.02 17.49
CA LEU A 396 -36.39 2.49 16.58
C LEU A 396 -37.57 1.80 17.29
N GLU A 397 -37.46 1.51 18.59
CA GLU A 397 -38.52 0.88 19.39
C GLU A 397 -39.30 1.86 20.29
N SER A 398 -38.93 3.15 20.34
CA SER A 398 -39.60 4.13 21.20
C SER A 398 -40.73 4.89 20.48
N PHE A 399 -41.94 4.86 21.06
CA PHE A 399 -43.18 5.42 20.53
C PHE A 399 -43.22 6.97 20.50
N GLY A 400 -42.44 7.61 19.63
CA GLY A 400 -42.46 9.05 19.35
C GLY A 400 -42.43 9.37 17.85
N SER A 401 -42.80 10.59 17.45
CA SER A 401 -42.78 10.97 16.03
C SER A 401 -41.34 11.11 15.51
N LYS A 402 -41.07 10.64 14.28
CA LYS A 402 -39.74 10.67 13.63
C LYS A 402 -39.03 12.03 13.76
N THR A 403 -39.79 13.13 13.77
CA THR A 403 -39.29 14.50 13.87
C THR A 403 -38.69 14.84 15.24
N GLN A 404 -39.16 14.24 16.34
CA GLN A 404 -38.63 14.49 17.69
C GLN A 404 -37.30 13.75 17.96
N CYS A 405 -37.10 12.59 17.32
CA CYS A 405 -35.85 11.84 17.42
C CYS A 405 -34.72 12.54 16.63
N PHE A 406 -35.03 13.01 15.41
CA PHE A 406 -34.09 13.75 14.55
C PHE A 406 -33.56 15.06 15.18
N LEU A 407 -34.40 15.81 15.88
CA LEU A 407 -34.04 17.16 16.38
C LEU A 407 -33.32 17.18 17.74
N SER A 408 -33.30 16.06 18.47
CA SER A 408 -32.81 16.04 19.85
C SER A 408 -31.42 15.44 20.03
N ARG A 409 -30.93 14.58 19.12
CA ARG A 409 -29.68 13.81 19.37
C ARG A 409 -28.69 13.63 18.21
N CYS A 410 -29.06 13.90 16.95
CA CYS A 410 -28.10 14.22 15.87
C CYS A 410 -28.17 15.76 15.70
N ARG A 411 -27.57 16.54 16.62
CA ARG A 411 -27.45 18.00 16.46
C ARG A 411 -26.18 18.32 15.68
N LEU A 412 -26.39 19.02 14.56
CA LEU A 412 -25.44 19.70 13.67
C LEU A 412 -24.27 20.37 14.41
#